data_AF-A0A800HAJ3-F1
#
_entry.id   AF-A0A800HAJ3-F1
#
_cell.length_a   1.000
_cell.length_b   1.000
_cell.length_c   1.000
_cell.angle_alpha   90.00
_cell.angle_beta   90.00
_cell.angle_gamma   90.00
#
_symmetry.space_group_name_H-M   'P 1'
#
loop_
_entity.id
_entity.type
_entity.pdbx_description
1 polymer ?
#
loop_
_entity_poly.entity_id
_entity_poly.type
_entity_poly.pdbx_seq_one_letter_code
_entity_poly.pdbx_strand_id
1 'polypeptide(L)'
;MNQVPNEAIRLLRDVDANMVPSGDEVKLLAGNLVRITQALGGNYTILINGNMVQISAANADALGIEIVENAESEEPKGDLEQQIWDQLKTCYDPEIPINIFELGLIYGLDIS
;
A
#
# COMPACT_ATOMS: atom_id res chain seq x y z
N MET A 1 10.60 -6.48 -6.00
CA MET A 1 9.90 -7.25 -4.94
C MET A 1 9.93 -6.44 -3.65
N ASN A 2 8.85 -5.73 -3.30
CA ASN A 2 8.71 -5.12 -1.97
C ASN A 2 8.38 -6.24 -0.97
N GLN A 3 9.42 -6.86 -0.41
CA GLN A 3 9.25 -7.71 0.75
C GLN A 3 8.93 -6.81 1.93
N VAL A 4 7.64 -6.55 2.15
CA VAL A 4 7.20 -6.10 3.47
C VAL A 4 7.63 -7.21 4.42
N PRO A 5 8.50 -6.94 5.41
CA PRO A 5 8.99 -7.98 6.31
C PRO A 5 7.77 -8.65 6.95
N ASN A 6 7.67 -9.97 6.86
CA ASN A 6 6.63 -10.75 7.55
C ASN A 6 6.86 -10.78 9.08
N GLU A 7 7.67 -9.86 9.58
CA GLU A 7 8.09 -9.74 10.96
C GLU A 7 7.05 -8.92 11.74
N ALA A 8 6.81 -9.34 12.99
CA ALA A 8 5.95 -8.61 13.89
C ALA A 8 6.68 -7.37 14.38
N ILE A 9 6.11 -6.20 14.10
CA ILE A 9 6.62 -4.89 14.50
C ILE A 9 5.89 -4.46 15.76
N ARG A 10 6.60 -3.75 16.65
CA ARG A 10 5.98 -3.14 17.83
C ARG A 10 5.60 -1.70 17.53
N LEU A 11 4.37 -1.33 17.87
CA LEU A 11 3.95 0.08 17.81
C LEU A 11 4.80 0.92 18.76
N LEU A 12 5.31 2.04 18.27
CA LEU A 12 6.17 2.97 19.02
C LEU A 12 5.34 3.92 19.91
N ARG A 13 4.13 4.24 19.48
CA ARG A 13 3.20 5.13 20.18
C ARG A 13 1.75 4.67 20.00
N ASP A 14 0.88 5.26 20.82
CA ASP A 14 -0.56 5.12 20.65
C ASP A 14 -1.00 5.78 19.35
N VAL A 15 -1.90 5.13 18.63
CA VAL A 15 -2.34 5.57 17.30
C VAL A 15 -3.81 5.23 17.06
N ASP A 16 -4.53 6.17 16.47
CA ASP A 16 -5.89 5.96 16.02
C ASP A 16 -5.87 5.33 14.62
N ALA A 17 -6.69 4.31 14.44
CA ALA A 17 -6.71 3.47 13.26
C ALA A 17 -8.14 2.96 13.00
N ASN A 18 -8.40 2.40 11.82
CA ASN A 18 -9.77 1.99 11.43
C ASN A 18 -9.81 0.48 11.17
N MET A 19 -10.83 -0.23 11.66
CA MET A 19 -10.99 -1.64 11.33
C MET A 19 -11.30 -1.85 9.85
N VAL A 20 -10.73 -2.90 9.25
CA VAL A 20 -11.01 -3.31 7.86
C VAL A 20 -11.83 -4.60 7.89
N PRO A 21 -13.01 -4.69 7.25
CA PRO A 21 -13.62 -3.70 6.35
C PRO A 21 -14.60 -2.71 7.02
N SER A 22 -14.93 -2.89 8.30
CA SER A 22 -16.06 -2.21 8.96
C SER A 22 -15.91 -0.68 9.08
N GLY A 23 -14.68 -0.16 9.10
CA GLY A 23 -14.38 1.27 9.21
C GLY A 23 -14.45 1.85 10.63
N ASP A 24 -14.79 1.04 11.65
CA ASP A 24 -14.88 1.49 13.03
C ASP A 24 -13.51 2.00 13.54
N GLU A 25 -13.52 3.17 14.20
CA GLU A 25 -12.33 3.74 14.83
C GLU A 25 -11.90 2.90 16.04
N VAL A 26 -10.64 2.51 16.04
CA VAL A 26 -9.98 1.74 17.09
C VAL A 26 -8.68 2.42 17.49
N LYS A 27 -8.42 2.46 18.79
CA LYS A 27 -7.18 3.00 19.32
C LYS A 27 -6.21 1.87 19.63
N LEU A 28 -5.07 1.88 18.95
CA LEU A 28 -4.00 0.92 19.18
C LEU A 28 -3.01 1.49 20.18
N LEU A 29 -2.70 0.70 21.21
CA LEU A 29 -1.74 1.10 22.24
C LEU A 29 -0.31 0.80 21.80
N ALA A 30 0.63 1.63 22.25
CA ALA A 30 2.06 1.43 22.08
C ALA A 30 2.49 0.07 22.66
N GLY A 31 3.48 -0.56 22.01
CA GLY A 31 4.03 -1.85 22.41
C GLY A 31 3.26 -3.08 21.90
N ASN A 32 2.06 -2.90 21.33
CA ASN A 32 1.36 -3.98 20.66
C ASN A 32 2.17 -4.53 19.49
N LEU A 33 2.18 -5.86 19.37
CA LEU A 33 2.78 -6.56 18.24
C LEU A 33 1.78 -6.62 17.10
N VAL A 34 2.16 -6.02 15.97
CA VAL A 34 1.34 -5.91 14.77
C VAL A 34 2.14 -6.41 13.58
N ARG A 35 1.45 -6.93 12.57
CA ARG A 35 2.08 -7.40 11.33
C ARG A 35 1.51 -6.66 10.15
N ILE A 36 2.34 -6.04 9.32
CA ILE A 36 1.87 -5.35 8.12
C ILE A 36 1.47 -6.40 7.08
N THR A 37 0.25 -6.32 6.59
CA THR A 37 -0.25 -7.19 5.52
C THR A 37 -0.14 -6.50 4.16
N GLN A 38 -0.42 -5.19 4.11
CA GLN A 38 -0.42 -4.42 2.88
C GLN A 38 0.01 -2.97 3.14
N ALA A 39 0.71 -2.38 2.17
CA ALA A 39 1.08 -0.97 2.14
C ALA A 39 0.63 -0.39 0.78
N LEU A 40 -0.38 0.47 0.79
CA LEU A 40 -1.02 1.02 -0.41
C LEU A 40 -1.13 2.54 -0.25
N GLY A 41 -0.43 3.30 -1.10
CA GLY A 41 -0.55 4.76 -1.16
C GLY A 41 -0.29 5.48 0.16
N GLY A 42 0.62 4.94 0.98
CA GLY A 42 0.94 5.46 2.32
C GLY A 42 0.04 4.93 3.44
N ASN A 43 -1.07 4.26 3.14
CA ASN A 43 -1.88 3.60 4.17
C ASN A 43 -1.36 2.18 4.41
N TYR A 44 -1.31 1.80 5.68
CA TYR A 44 -0.78 0.50 6.11
C TYR A 44 -1.90 -0.32 6.72
N THR A 45 -2.22 -1.46 6.11
CA THR A 45 -3.09 -2.46 6.72
C THR A 45 -2.23 -3.38 7.57
N ILE A 46 -2.57 -3.49 8.85
CA ILE A 46 -1.91 -4.33 9.83
C ILE A 46 -2.86 -5.39 10.37
N LEU A 47 -2.28 -6.50 10.83
CA LEU A 47 -2.96 -7.57 11.50
C LEU A 47 -2.56 -7.57 12.99
N ILE A 48 -3.55 -7.47 13.88
CA ILE A 48 -3.39 -7.52 15.34
C ILE A 48 -4.40 -8.49 15.94
N ASN A 49 -3.94 -9.50 16.68
CA ASN A 49 -4.79 -10.52 17.30
C ASN A 49 -5.83 -11.17 16.34
N GLY A 50 -5.50 -11.27 15.05
CA GLY A 50 -6.39 -11.79 14.01
C GLY A 50 -7.32 -10.77 13.36
N ASN A 51 -7.37 -9.53 13.85
CA ASN A 51 -8.14 -8.43 13.27
C ASN A 51 -7.29 -7.60 12.31
N MET A 52 -7.88 -7.17 11.20
CA MET A 52 -7.25 -6.23 10.27
C MET A 52 -7.63 -4.80 10.62
N VAL A 53 -6.61 -3.96 10.71
CA VAL A 53 -6.75 -2.54 11.07
C VAL A 53 -5.89 -1.73 10.09
N GLN A 54 -6.42 -0.62 9.59
CA GLN A 54 -5.72 0.29 8.71
C GLN A 54 -5.24 1.52 9.49
N ILE A 55 -3.94 1.81 9.35
CA ILE A 55 -3.30 3.02 9.83
C ILE A 55 -3.08 3.95 8.64
N SER A 56 -3.53 5.20 8.78
CA SER A 56 -3.35 6.22 7.74
C SER A 56 -1.87 6.62 7.56
N ALA A 57 -1.52 7.14 6.38
CA ALA A 57 -0.17 7.64 6.11
C ALA A 57 0.36 8.65 7.14
N ALA A 58 -0.50 9.53 7.64
CA ALA A 58 -0.14 10.53 8.65
C ALA A 58 0.32 9.92 10.00
N ASN A 59 -0.02 8.65 10.22
CA ASN A 59 0.24 7.89 11.44
C ASN A 59 1.20 6.71 11.23
N ALA A 60 1.81 6.62 10.05
CA ALA A 60 2.75 5.55 9.70
C ALA A 60 4.01 5.54 10.57
N ASP A 61 4.37 6.70 11.14
CA ASP A 61 5.48 6.84 12.10
C ASP A 61 5.31 5.94 13.33
N ALA A 62 4.05 5.63 13.72
CA ALA A 62 3.77 4.74 14.84
C ALA A 62 4.25 3.30 14.61
N LEU A 63 4.41 2.90 13.34
CA LEU A 63 4.95 1.59 12.95
C LEU A 63 6.48 1.58 12.93
N GLY A 64 7.16 2.72 13.09
CA GLY A 64 8.62 2.77 13.06
C GLY A 64 9.24 2.37 11.72
N ILE A 65 8.45 2.43 10.64
CA ILE A 65 8.92 2.18 9.28
C ILE A 65 9.43 3.52 8.74
N GLU A 66 10.61 3.53 8.14
CA GLU A 66 10.99 4.65 7.30
C GLU A 66 10.02 4.67 6.12
N ILE A 67 9.19 5.72 6.06
CA ILE A 67 8.26 5.95 4.96
C ILE A 67 9.14 6.17 3.74
N VAL A 68 9.37 5.11 2.97
CA VAL A 68 9.93 5.23 1.64
C VAL A 68 8.79 5.83 0.82
N GLU A 69 8.72 7.16 0.79
CA GLU A 69 8.03 7.88 -0.26
C GLU A 69 8.65 7.39 -1.56
N ASN A 70 8.05 6.38 -2.20
CA ASN A 70 8.22 6.17 -3.63
C ASN A 70 7.46 7.29 -4.34
N ALA A 71 7.91 8.51 -4.10
CA ALA A 71 7.63 9.68 -4.91
C ALA A 71 8.88 9.94 -5.76
N GLU A 72 9.32 8.94 -6.51
CA GLU A 72 9.95 9.23 -7.80
C GLU A 72 8.81 9.59 -8.76
N SER A 73 8.25 10.79 -8.56
CA SER A 73 7.68 11.52 -9.67
C SER A 73 8.87 11.93 -10.55
N GLU A 74 9.36 11.01 -11.37
CA GLU A 74 10.13 11.40 -12.54
C GLU A 74 9.26 12.42 -13.29
N GLU A 75 9.78 13.64 -13.45
CA GLU A 75 9.12 14.65 -14.26
C GLU A 75 8.81 14.01 -15.63
N PRO A 76 7.54 14.04 -16.08
CA PRO A 76 7.16 13.31 -17.27
C PRO A 76 7.87 13.91 -18.48
N LYS A 77 8.90 13.22 -18.97
CA LYS A 77 9.58 13.53 -20.23
C LYS A 77 9.20 12.46 -21.24
N GLY A 78 8.14 12.70 -22.01
CA GLY A 78 7.70 11.78 -23.05
C GLY A 78 6.25 11.99 -23.48
N ASP A 79 5.83 11.21 -24.47
CA ASP A 79 4.45 11.17 -24.95
C ASP A 79 3.50 10.68 -23.86
N LEU A 80 2.32 11.31 -23.75
CA LEU A 80 1.33 11.02 -22.71
C LEU A 80 0.84 9.57 -22.81
N GLU A 81 0.66 9.08 -24.03
CA GLU A 81 0.26 7.69 -24.27
C GLU A 81 1.26 6.70 -23.66
N GLN A 82 2.56 6.97 -23.83
CA GLN A 82 3.62 6.10 -23.33
C GLN A 82 3.62 6.03 -21.79
N GLN A 83 3.37 7.17 -21.14
CA GLN A 83 3.27 7.24 -19.68
C GLN A 83 2.08 6.43 -19.15
N ILE A 84 0.93 6.51 -19.81
CA ILE A 84 -0.25 5.73 -19.43
C ILE A 84 0.06 4.23 -19.57
N TRP A 85 0.68 3.81 -20.67
CA TRP A 85 1.10 2.43 -20.86
C TRP A 85 2.07 1.95 -19.79
N ASP A 86 3.06 2.77 -19.43
CA ASP A 86 4.05 2.40 -18.44
C ASP A 86 3.44 2.29 -17.04
N GLN A 87 2.48 3.14 -16.69
CA GLN A 87 1.74 2.99 -15.44
C GLN A 87 0.83 1.75 -15.43
N LEU A 88 0.13 1.45 -16.52
CA LEU A 88 -0.71 0.25 -16.61
C LEU A 88 0.10 -1.05 -16.43
N LYS A 89 1.36 -1.09 -16.88
CA LYS A 89 2.26 -2.24 -16.65
C LYS A 89 2.63 -2.46 -15.18
N THR A 90 2.54 -1.43 -14.34
CA THR A 90 2.79 -1.57 -12.89
C THR A 90 1.60 -2.12 -12.12
N CYS A 91 0.44 -2.28 -12.76
CA CYS A 91 -0.74 -2.89 -12.16
C CYS A 91 -0.69 -4.41 -12.33
N TYR A 92 -0.55 -5.13 -11.21
CA TYR A 92 -0.43 -6.59 -11.18
C TYR A 92 -1.73 -7.25 -10.74
N ASP A 93 -1.99 -8.44 -11.28
CA ASP A 93 -3.02 -9.31 -10.74
C ASP A 93 -2.62 -9.76 -9.31
N PRO A 94 -3.54 -9.70 -8.33
CA PRO A 94 -3.23 -10.03 -6.95
C PRO A 94 -3.06 -11.54 -6.70
N GLU A 95 -3.58 -12.40 -7.58
CA GLU A 95 -3.47 -13.86 -7.45
C GLU A 95 -2.28 -14.43 -8.24
N ILE A 96 -1.86 -13.76 -9.32
CA ILE A 96 -0.81 -14.20 -10.22
C ILE A 96 0.21 -13.08 -10.43
N PRO A 97 1.53 -13.32 -10.30
CA PRO A 97 2.56 -12.28 -10.43
C PRO A 97 2.83 -11.86 -11.88
N ILE A 98 1.77 -11.54 -12.64
CA ILE A 98 1.78 -11.05 -14.02
C ILE A 98 0.94 -9.76 -14.06
N ASN A 99 1.36 -8.79 -14.88
CA ASN A 99 0.66 -7.51 -15.00
C ASN A 99 -0.53 -7.56 -15.98
N ILE A 100 -1.46 -6.62 -15.83
CA ILE A 100 -2.68 -6.55 -16.66
C ILE A 100 -2.41 -6.35 -18.15
N PHE A 101 -1.25 -5.77 -18.50
CA PHE A 101 -0.82 -5.56 -19.88
C PHE A 101 -0.39 -6.88 -20.54
N GLU A 102 0.43 -7.66 -19.85
CA GLU A 102 0.88 -8.99 -20.30
C GLU A 102 -0.26 -10.01 -20.32
N LEU A 103 -1.25 -9.88 -19.44
CA LEU A 103 -2.47 -10.69 -19.47
C LEU A 103 -3.39 -10.33 -20.64
N GLY A 104 -3.12 -9.25 -21.37
CA GLY A 104 -3.97 -8.79 -22.47
C GLY A 104 -5.35 -8.30 -22.01
N LEU A 105 -5.46 -7.79 -20.79
CA LEU A 105 -6.72 -7.32 -20.20
C LEU A 105 -7.07 -5.88 -20.61
N ILE A 106 -6.23 -5.23 -21.42
CA ILE A 106 -6.42 -3.87 -21.91
C ILE A 106 -6.93 -3.93 -23.34
N TYR A 107 -8.19 -3.52 -23.56
CA TYR A 107 -8.86 -3.62 -24.86
C TYR A 107 -8.66 -2.40 -25.78
N GLY A 108 -8.19 -1.29 -25.23
CA GLY A 108 -7.98 -0.05 -25.98
C GLY A 108 -7.67 1.10 -25.04
N LEU A 109 -7.01 2.10 -25.58
CA LEU A 109 -6.63 3.32 -24.89
C LEU A 109 -7.07 4.48 -25.77
N ASP A 110 -8.00 5.29 -25.25
CA ASP A 110 -8.57 6.45 -25.93
C ASP A 110 -8.24 7.68 -25.10
N ILE A 111 -7.51 8.62 -25.69
CA ILE A 111 -7.09 9.88 -25.06
C ILE A 111 -7.84 11.00 -25.79
N SER A 112 -8.65 11.77 -25.05
CA SER A 112 -9.42 12.90 -25.57
C SER A 112 -9.14 14.20 -24.82
#